data_AF-A0A958QDH3-F1
#
_entry.id   AF-A0A958QDH3-F1
#
_cell.length_a   1.000
_cell.length_b   1.000
_cell.length_c   1.000
_cell.angle_alpha   90.00
_cell.angle_beta   90.00
_cell.angle_gamma   90.00
#
_symmetry.space_group_name_H-M   'P 1'
#
loop_
_entity.id
_entity.type
_entity.pdbx_description
1 polymer ?
#
loop_
_entity_poly.entity_id
_entity_poly.type
_entity_poly.pdbx_seq_one_letter_code
_entity_poly.pdbx_strand_id
1 'polypeptide(L)'
;YPVVFSTHPMDLEFANELASRIGGTVMSNTKYLSHDLQCIMRRCELFMGMRFHSVVLASAVYSPVIGLIYAPKVRGFMRLLECEEFGLELANLSKDSLSATLIKGWEQRSQLQEKQRKIIDELKAGAWQAARSLRETILPSSEGKFEAAAKAI
;
A
#
# COMPACT_ATOMS: atom_id res chain seq x y z
N TYR A 1 -3.97 17.27 7.78
CA TYR A 1 -4.85 16.50 8.69
C TYR A 1 -4.43 15.04 8.68
N PRO A 2 -4.16 14.42 9.83
CA PRO A 2 -3.81 13.00 9.89
C PRO A 2 -5.03 12.14 9.52
N VAL A 3 -4.77 11.06 8.76
CA VAL A 3 -5.80 10.10 8.35
C VAL A 3 -5.37 8.72 8.86
N VAL A 4 -6.30 8.02 9.52
CA VAL A 4 -6.07 6.66 10.04
C VAL A 4 -6.78 5.66 9.14
N PHE A 5 -6.05 4.70 8.60
CA PHE A 5 -6.60 3.69 7.70
C PHE A 5 -6.83 2.37 8.43
N SER A 6 -8.04 1.82 8.32
CA SER A 6 -8.39 0.47 8.76
C SER A 6 -8.62 -0.41 7.53
N THR A 7 -7.69 -1.32 7.26
CA THR A 7 -7.77 -2.29 6.13
C THR A 7 -8.24 -3.67 6.58
N HIS A 8 -8.65 -3.82 7.84
CA HIS A 8 -9.23 -5.03 8.38
C HIS A 8 -10.31 -4.65 9.41
N PRO A 9 -11.53 -5.25 9.37
CA PRO A 9 -12.64 -4.83 10.22
C PRO A 9 -12.34 -4.79 11.73
N MET A 10 -11.58 -5.76 12.25
CA MET A 10 -11.15 -5.84 13.66
C MET A 10 -10.19 -4.71 14.10
N ASP A 11 -9.62 -3.94 13.17
CA ASP A 11 -8.80 -2.77 13.52
C ASP A 11 -9.63 -1.49 13.66
N LEU A 12 -10.93 -1.53 13.33
CA LEU A 12 -11.75 -0.31 13.24
C LEU A 12 -11.89 0.40 14.58
N GLU A 13 -12.08 -0.34 15.68
CA GLU A 13 -12.18 0.24 17.02
C GLU A 13 -10.88 0.96 17.42
N PHE A 14 -9.74 0.29 17.27
CA PHE A 14 -8.42 0.90 17.51
C PHE A 14 -8.14 2.10 16.61
N ALA A 15 -8.56 2.04 15.34
CA ALA A 15 -8.41 3.15 14.41
C ALA A 15 -9.23 4.39 14.83
N ASN A 16 -10.46 4.18 15.31
CA ASN A 16 -11.30 5.25 15.84
C ASN A 16 -10.70 5.86 17.11
N GLU A 17 -10.21 5.03 18.04
CA GLU A 17 -9.56 5.50 19.25
C GLU A 17 -8.32 6.35 18.93
N LEU A 18 -7.46 5.86 18.04
CA LEU A 18 -6.28 6.59 17.60
C LEU A 18 -6.64 7.92 16.94
N ALA A 19 -7.61 7.90 16.02
CA ALA A 19 -8.06 9.11 15.33
C ALA A 19 -8.61 10.16 16.31
N SER A 20 -9.37 9.74 17.33
CA SER A 20 -9.87 10.64 18.37
C SER A 20 -8.73 11.28 19.17
N ARG A 21 -7.65 10.54 19.47
CA ARG A 21 -6.51 11.04 20.23
C ARG A 21 -5.64 12.04 19.45
N ILE A 22 -5.55 11.87 18.12
CA ILE A 22 -4.69 12.70 17.26
C ILE A 22 -5.43 13.76 16.45
N GLY A 23 -6.75 13.90 16.64
CA GLY A 23 -7.59 14.81 15.84
C GLY A 23 -7.64 14.43 14.36
N GLY A 24 -7.65 13.12 14.07
CA GLY A 24 -7.63 12.57 12.72
C GLY A 24 -9.01 12.09 12.23
N THR A 25 -9.04 11.62 10.99
CA THR A 25 -10.24 11.00 10.38
C THR A 25 -9.96 9.54 10.03
N VAL A 26 -10.94 8.66 10.21
CA VAL A 26 -10.81 7.23 9.88
C VAL A 26 -11.35 6.94 8.49
N MET A 27 -10.56 6.21 7.69
CA MET A 27 -10.96 5.61 6.43
C MET A 27 -10.89 4.09 6.57
N SER A 28 -12.01 3.38 6.38
CA SER A 28 -12.08 1.93 6.62
C SER A 28 -12.59 1.16 5.41
N ASN A 29 -12.07 -0.06 5.24
CA ASN A 29 -12.53 -1.01 4.25
C ASN A 29 -13.92 -1.61 4.54
N THR A 30 -14.50 -1.31 5.71
CA THR A 30 -15.92 -1.61 5.98
C THR A 30 -16.87 -0.64 5.27
N LYS A 31 -16.37 0.53 4.85
CA LYS A 31 -17.15 1.58 4.18
C LYS A 31 -16.70 1.86 2.75
N TYR A 32 -15.42 1.66 2.45
CA TYR A 32 -14.81 2.03 1.18
C TYR A 32 -14.08 0.83 0.56
N LEU A 33 -14.01 0.78 -0.77
CA LEU A 33 -13.24 -0.24 -1.46
C LEU A 33 -11.74 0.09 -1.44
N SER A 34 -10.90 -0.89 -1.76
CA SER A 34 -9.45 -0.72 -1.74
C SER A 34 -8.95 0.37 -2.71
N HIS A 35 -9.64 0.59 -3.83
CA HIS A 35 -9.31 1.66 -4.77
C HIS A 35 -9.73 3.05 -4.26
N ASP A 36 -10.85 3.14 -3.52
CA ASP A 36 -11.27 4.39 -2.88
C ASP A 36 -10.28 4.82 -1.80
N LEU A 37 -9.82 3.86 -0.98
CA LEU A 37 -8.79 4.10 0.03
C LEU A 37 -7.49 4.59 -0.62
N GLN A 38 -7.10 3.97 -1.74
CA GLN A 38 -5.93 4.35 -2.53
C GLN A 38 -6.00 5.79 -3.07
N CYS A 39 -7.19 6.29 -3.44
CA CYS A 39 -7.35 7.69 -3.85
C CYS A 39 -6.90 8.68 -2.77
N ILE A 40 -7.16 8.35 -1.49
CA ILE A 40 -6.74 9.17 -0.36
C ILE A 40 -5.27 8.90 -0.02
N MET A 41 -4.85 7.63 0.00
CA MET A 41 -3.45 7.26 0.25
C MET A 41 -2.50 8.00 -0.70
N ARG A 42 -2.85 8.12 -1.99
CA ARG A 42 -2.07 8.85 -3.00
C ARG A 42 -1.76 10.30 -2.63
N ARG A 43 -2.59 10.92 -1.79
CA ARG A 43 -2.44 12.30 -1.32
C ARG A 43 -1.63 12.41 -0.03
N CYS A 44 -1.28 11.29 0.60
CA CYS A 44 -0.45 11.27 1.79
C CYS A 44 1.02 11.54 1.41
N GLU A 45 1.63 12.51 2.09
CA GLU A 45 3.07 12.82 1.92
C GLU A 45 3.98 11.80 2.60
N LEU A 46 3.44 11.03 3.56
CA LEU A 46 4.10 9.95 4.25
C LEU A 46 3.04 8.99 4.80
N PHE A 47 3.27 7.68 4.68
CA PHE A 47 2.36 6.64 5.13
C PHE A 47 3.06 5.68 6.07
N MET A 48 2.60 5.55 7.31
CA MET A 48 3.08 4.53 8.24
C MET A 48 2.03 3.43 8.37
N GLY A 49 2.40 2.17 8.16
CA GLY A 49 1.46 1.05 8.20
C GLY A 49 2.02 -0.17 8.90
N MET A 50 1.20 -0.78 9.77
CA MET A 50 1.47 -2.12 10.30
C MET A 50 0.84 -3.22 9.44
N ARG A 51 -0.40 -3.01 8.96
CA ARG A 51 -1.12 -4.05 8.20
C ARG A 51 -0.51 -4.17 6.81
N PHE A 52 -0.10 -5.37 6.44
CA PHE A 52 0.55 -5.62 5.15
C PHE A 52 -0.23 -5.05 3.95
N HIS A 53 -1.54 -5.25 3.92
CA HIS A 53 -2.40 -4.71 2.86
C HIS A 53 -2.34 -3.18 2.79
N SER A 54 -2.30 -2.47 3.92
CA SER A 54 -2.25 -1.01 3.88
C SER A 54 -0.91 -0.50 3.32
N VAL A 55 0.20 -1.15 3.68
CA VAL A 55 1.54 -0.82 3.15
C VAL A 55 1.61 -1.06 1.65
N VAL A 56 1.16 -2.23 1.17
CA VAL A 56 1.15 -2.56 -0.27
C VAL A 56 0.25 -1.60 -1.06
N LEU A 57 -0.96 -1.30 -0.56
CA LEU A 57 -1.89 -0.39 -1.23
C LEU A 57 -1.34 1.04 -1.31
N ALA A 58 -0.72 1.55 -0.24
CA ALA A 58 -0.11 2.88 -0.22
C ALA A 58 1.09 2.95 -1.19
N SER A 59 1.97 1.94 -1.20
CA SER A 59 3.09 1.89 -2.13
C SER A 59 2.63 1.80 -3.59
N ALA A 60 1.55 1.08 -3.88
CA ALA A 60 0.99 0.97 -5.23
C ALA A 60 0.55 2.32 -5.81
N VAL A 61 0.20 3.30 -4.96
CA VAL A 61 -0.10 4.69 -5.36
C VAL A 61 1.05 5.66 -5.08
N TYR A 62 2.26 5.14 -4.88
CA TYR A 62 3.50 5.88 -4.72
C TYR A 62 3.57 6.77 -3.49
N SER A 63 2.78 6.50 -2.45
CA SER A 63 2.98 7.16 -1.16
C SER A 63 4.23 6.58 -0.50
N PRO A 64 5.18 7.40 0.01
CA PRO A 64 6.35 6.87 0.68
C PRO A 64 5.93 6.18 1.98
N VAL A 65 6.34 4.92 2.14
CA VAL A 65 5.92 4.06 3.25
C VAL A 65 7.00 3.87 4.32
N ILE A 66 6.56 3.84 5.57
CA ILE A 66 7.29 3.35 6.74
C ILE A 66 6.55 2.12 7.27
N GLY A 67 7.30 1.04 7.51
CA GLY A 67 6.72 -0.24 7.93
C GLY A 67 6.77 -0.43 9.44
N LEU A 68 5.63 -0.70 10.08
CA LEU A 68 5.59 -1.25 11.43
C LEU A 68 5.57 -2.78 11.34
N ILE A 69 6.73 -3.39 11.59
CA ILE A 69 6.98 -4.81 11.38
C ILE A 69 6.41 -5.61 12.56
N TYR A 70 5.17 -6.09 12.38
CA TYR A 70 4.53 -7.04 13.28
C TYR A 70 4.66 -8.50 12.80
N ALA A 71 5.03 -8.70 11.53
CA ALA A 71 5.08 -10.01 10.88
C ALA A 71 6.14 -10.05 9.77
N PRO A 72 6.67 -11.25 9.41
CA PRO A 72 7.72 -11.41 8.40
C PRO A 72 7.38 -10.79 7.04
N LYS A 73 6.11 -10.75 6.65
CA LYS A 73 5.66 -10.16 5.38
C LYS A 73 5.92 -8.65 5.27
N VAL A 74 5.77 -7.90 6.36
CA VAL A 74 6.08 -6.46 6.36
C VAL A 74 7.58 -6.26 6.26
N ARG A 75 8.37 -7.04 7.02
CA ARG A 75 9.83 -7.04 6.93
C ARG A 75 10.33 -7.33 5.52
N GLY A 76 9.80 -8.40 4.92
CA GLY A 76 10.13 -8.81 3.55
C GLY A 76 9.79 -7.74 2.54
N PHE A 77 8.67 -7.02 2.72
CA PHE A 77 8.30 -5.92 1.83
C PHE A 77 9.19 -4.69 1.99
N MET A 78 9.55 -4.30 3.22
CA MET A 78 10.50 -3.20 3.42
C MET A 78 11.87 -3.53 2.82
N ARG A 79 12.31 -4.79 2.91
CA ARG A 79 13.51 -5.30 2.24
C ARG A 79 13.40 -5.30 0.71
N LEU A 80 12.24 -5.69 0.18
CA LEU A 80 11.97 -5.61 -1.26
C LEU A 80 12.06 -4.16 -1.76
N LEU A 81 11.58 -3.20 -0.95
CA LEU A 81 11.70 -1.77 -1.22
C LEU A 81 13.10 -1.20 -0.94
N GLU A 82 14.06 -2.04 -0.52
CA GLU A 82 15.41 -1.63 -0.08
C GLU A 82 15.40 -0.55 1.01
N CYS A 83 14.34 -0.50 1.83
CA CYS A 83 14.08 0.55 2.81
C CYS A 83 13.96 -0.01 4.24
N GLU A 84 14.77 -1.02 4.58
CA GLU A 84 14.77 -1.63 5.91
C GLU A 84 15.01 -0.62 7.04
N GLU A 85 15.74 0.47 6.77
CA GLU A 85 15.98 1.56 7.72
C GLU A 85 14.72 2.38 8.06
N PHE A 86 13.63 2.19 7.32
CA PHE A 86 12.29 2.71 7.59
C PHE A 86 11.32 1.61 8.07
N GLY A 87 11.86 0.44 8.44
CA GLY A 87 11.13 -0.63 9.10
C GLY A 87 11.37 -0.61 10.61
N LEU A 88 10.30 -0.50 11.40
CA LEU A 88 10.35 -0.56 12.86
C LEU A 88 9.81 -1.90 13.34
N GLU A 89 10.64 -2.66 14.06
CA GLU A 89 10.22 -3.90 14.72
C GLU A 89 9.24 -3.58 15.86
N LEU A 90 8.02 -4.13 15.76
CA LEU A 90 6.98 -3.87 16.76
C LEU A 90 7.40 -4.35 18.16
N ALA A 91 8.15 -5.45 18.24
CA ALA A 91 8.67 -6.00 19.49
C ALA A 91 9.62 -5.05 20.25
N ASN A 92 10.27 -4.13 19.55
CA ASN A 92 11.24 -3.17 20.10
C ASN A 92 10.77 -1.72 19.95
N LEU A 93 9.47 -1.52 19.71
CA LEU A 93 8.92 -0.19 19.47
C LEU A 93 8.95 0.63 20.76
N SER A 94 9.53 1.83 20.69
CA SER A 94 9.51 2.82 21.76
C SER A 94 9.02 4.15 21.20
N LYS A 95 8.64 5.07 22.09
CA LYS A 95 8.27 6.44 21.69
C LYS A 95 9.40 7.11 20.91
N ASP A 96 10.63 6.93 21.36
CA ASP A 96 11.80 7.57 20.76
C ASP A 96 12.13 6.98 19.39
N SER A 97 12.12 5.64 19.25
CA SER A 97 12.35 5.00 17.95
C SER A 97 11.26 5.33 16.94
N LEU A 98 9.99 5.34 17.37
CA LEU A 98 8.86 5.75 16.54
C LEU A 98 9.01 7.22 16.06
N SER A 99 9.29 8.12 17.00
CA SER A 99 9.40 9.57 16.70
C SER A 99 10.59 9.85 15.78
N ALA A 100 11.75 9.26 16.05
CA ALA A 100 12.95 9.42 15.24
C ALA A 100 12.72 8.94 13.79
N THR A 101 12.10 7.77 13.61
CA THR A 101 11.82 7.23 12.26
C THR A 101 10.77 8.05 11.53
N LEU A 102 9.72 8.55 12.21
CA LEU A 102 8.73 9.43 11.60
C LEU A 102 9.35 10.75 11.14
N ILE A 103 10.17 11.40 11.99
CA ILE A 103 10.86 12.64 11.65
C ILE A 103 11.80 12.43 10.47
N LYS A 104 12.66 11.39 10.54
CA LYS A 104 13.56 11.04 9.45
C LYS A 104 12.80 10.79 8.14
N GLY A 105 11.73 9.99 8.19
CA GLY A 105 10.90 9.70 7.03
C GLY A 105 10.18 10.93 6.48
N TRP A 106 9.79 11.87 7.33
CA TRP A 106 9.18 13.13 6.91
C TRP A 106 10.19 14.05 6.22
N GLU A 107 11.38 14.20 6.79
CA GLU A 107 12.48 14.99 6.23
C GLU A 107 12.96 14.42 4.89
N GLN A 108 13.01 13.09 4.78
CA GLN A 108 13.50 12.36 3.61
C GLN A 108 12.39 11.89 2.66
N ARG A 109 11.14 12.37 2.84
CA ARG A 109 9.96 11.80 2.16
C ARG A 109 10.06 11.80 0.64
N SER A 110 10.66 12.83 0.05
CA SER A 110 10.84 12.92 -1.41
C SER A 110 11.85 11.89 -1.92
N GLN A 111 12.99 11.74 -1.23
CA GLN A 111 14.00 10.74 -1.58
C GLN A 111 13.45 9.31 -1.37
N LEU A 112 12.73 9.10 -0.26
CA LEU A 112 12.10 7.83 0.06
C LEU A 112 11.05 7.46 -1.00
N GLN A 113 10.21 8.41 -1.41
CA GLN A 113 9.23 8.20 -2.46
C GLN A 113 9.90 7.85 -3.78
N GLU A 114 10.96 8.56 -4.18
CA GLU A 114 11.67 8.27 -5.43
C GLU A 114 12.27 6.87 -5.43
N LYS A 115 12.93 6.49 -4.34
CA LYS A 115 13.54 5.15 -4.16
C LYS A 115 12.48 4.06 -4.26
N GLN A 116 11.40 4.17 -3.48
CA GLN A 116 10.33 3.18 -3.48
C GLN A 116 9.60 3.12 -4.83
N ARG A 117 9.39 4.26 -5.51
CA ARG A 117 8.69 4.32 -6.80
C ARG A 117 9.39 3.48 -7.86
N LYS A 118 10.72 3.53 -7.96
CA LYS A 118 11.51 2.75 -8.93
C LYS A 118 11.20 1.26 -8.82
N ILE A 119 11.24 0.74 -7.59
CA ILE A 119 10.96 -0.67 -7.30
C ILE A 119 9.48 -1.00 -7.57
N ILE A 120 8.55 -0.13 -7.18
CA ILE A 120 7.12 -0.34 -7.45
C ILE A 120 6.82 -0.38 -8.95
N ASP A 121 7.48 0.46 -9.77
CA ASP A 121 7.31 0.47 -11.21
C ASP A 121 7.81 -0.85 -11.84
N GLU A 122 8.94 -1.39 -11.36
CA GLU A 122 9.43 -2.71 -11.77
C GLU A 122 8.45 -3.84 -11.40
N LEU A 123 7.92 -3.83 -10.18
CA LEU A 123 6.92 -4.81 -9.74
C LEU A 123 5.63 -4.74 -10.58
N LYS A 124 5.16 -3.53 -10.91
CA LYS A 124 4.00 -3.33 -11.79
C LYS A 124 4.27 -3.82 -13.20
N ALA A 125 5.46 -3.56 -13.74
CA ALA A 125 5.85 -4.06 -15.06
C ALA A 125 5.89 -5.60 -15.08
N GLY A 126 6.47 -6.22 -14.05
CA GLY A 126 6.48 -7.68 -13.89
C GLY A 126 5.07 -8.28 -13.80
N ALA A 127 4.17 -7.66 -13.03
CA ALA A 127 2.78 -8.08 -12.95
C ALA A 127 2.05 -7.98 -14.30
N TRP A 128 2.32 -6.92 -15.08
CA TRP A 128 1.73 -6.74 -16.41
C TRP A 128 2.26 -7.77 -17.42
N GLN A 129 3.56 -8.07 -17.38
CA GLN A 129 4.17 -9.12 -18.19
C GLN A 129 3.57 -10.49 -17.87
N ALA A 130 3.41 -10.82 -16.58
CA ALA A 130 2.77 -12.06 -16.17
C ALA A 130 1.32 -12.17 -16.69
N ALA A 131 0.54 -11.09 -16.55
CA ALA A 131 -0.82 -11.04 -17.09
C ALA A 131 -0.87 -11.22 -18.61
N ARG A 132 0.07 -10.61 -19.34
CA ARG A 132 0.20 -10.76 -20.78
C ARG A 132 0.52 -12.21 -21.18
N SER A 133 1.50 -12.84 -20.53
CA SER A 133 1.88 -14.23 -20.80
C SER A 133 0.72 -15.20 -20.53
N LEU A 134 -0.04 -14.98 -19.46
CA LEU A 134 -1.25 -15.76 -19.16
C LEU A 134 -2.32 -15.61 -20.26
N ARG A 135 -2.56 -14.38 -20.74
CA ARG A 135 -3.49 -14.14 -21.85
C ARG A 135 -3.06 -14.89 -23.11
N GLU A 136 -1.78 -14.83 -23.48
CA GLU A 136 -1.26 -15.46 -24.69
C GLU A 136 -1.25 -17.01 -24.60
N THR A 137 -1.09 -17.57 -23.40
CA THR A 137 -0.96 -19.02 -23.20
C THR A 137 -2.28 -19.72 -22.87
N ILE A 138 -3.13 -19.10 -22.04
CA ILE A 138 -4.36 -19.72 -21.49
C ILE A 138 -5.62 -19.23 -22.21
N LEU A 139 -5.58 -18.02 -22.80
CA LEU A 139 -6.67 -17.46 -23.60
C LEU A 139 -6.27 -17.32 -25.07
N PRO A 140 -5.78 -18.36 -25.77
CA PRO A 140 -5.48 -18.25 -27.19
C PRO A 140 -6.79 -17.98 -27.94
N SER A 141 -6.87 -16.79 -28.54
CA SER A 141 -7.80 -16.35 -29.58
C SER A 141 -9.26 -16.80 -29.43
N SER A 142 -10.04 -16.09 -28.61
CA SER A 142 -11.49 -15.96 -28.87
C SER A 142 -11.78 -14.95 -29.99
N GLU A 143 -10.98 -14.93 -31.06
CA GLU A 143 -11.24 -14.08 -32.24
C GLU A 143 -12.42 -14.60 -33.07
N GLY A 144 -13.00 -15.78 -32.75
CA GLY A 144 -14.15 -16.34 -33.45
C GLY A 144 -15.52 -16.22 -32.77
N LYS A 145 -15.64 -15.64 -31.56
CA LYS A 145 -16.93 -15.66 -30.81
C LYS A 145 -17.58 -14.30 -30.53
N PHE A 146 -16.90 -13.19 -30.79
CA PHE A 146 -17.50 -11.86 -30.60
C PHE A 146 -18.17 -11.29 -31.86
N GLU A 147 -17.80 -11.75 -33.07
CA GLU A 147 -18.40 -11.27 -34.32
C GLU A 147 -19.81 -11.82 -34.60
N ALA A 148 -20.16 -12.98 -34.01
CA ALA A 148 -21.49 -13.57 -34.18
C ALA A 148 -22.58 -12.86 -33.35
N ALA A 149 -22.22 -12.17 -32.27
CA ALA A 149 -23.17 -11.44 -31.43
C ALA A 149 -23.50 -10.02 -31.97
N ALA A 150 -22.61 -9.42 -32.76
CA ALA A 150 -22.83 -8.09 -33.35
C ALA A 150 -23.61 -8.11 -34.67
N LYS A 151 -23.81 -9.29 -35.30
CA LYS A 151 -24.66 -9.46 -36.49
C LYS A 151 -26.09 -9.92 -36.19
N ALA A 152 -26.44 -10.09 -34.92
CA ALA A 152 -27.76 -10.55 -34.47
C ALA A 152 -28.59 -9.46 -33.77
N ILE A 153 -28.20 -8.18 -33.89
CA ILE A 153 -28.97 -7.01 -33.46
C ILE A 153 -29.22 -6.11 -34.67
#